data_AF-A0A1F7IHK8-F1
#
_entry.id   AF-A0A1F7IHK8-F1
#
_cell.length_a   1.000
_cell.length_b   1.000
_cell.length_c   1.000
_cell.angle_alpha   90.00
_cell.angle_beta   90.00
_cell.angle_gamma   90.00
#
_symmetry.space_group_name_H-M   'P 1'
#
loop_
_entity.id
_entity.type
_entity.pdbx_description
1 polymer ?
#
loop_
_entity_poly.entity_id
_entity_poly.type
_entity_poly.pdbx_seq_one_letter_code
_entity_poly.pdbx_strand_id
1 'polypeptide(L)' 'MKEVENPGQFKSKKRNTDDKLLLARSLNLGYYLIIPLLLGLFLGIWLDKLFSSQPFFLLLLFALGVVSSFYNLWKVVKMK' A
#
# COMPACT_ATOMS: atom_id res chain seq x y z
N MET A 1 33.05 51.88 -7.09
CA MET A 1 33.04 50.57 -6.41
C MET A 1 31.98 50.60 -5.32
N LYS A 2 30.77 50.10 -5.61
CA LYS A 2 29.83 49.58 -4.62
C LYS A 2 29.06 48.46 -5.32
N GLU A 3 29.80 47.37 -5.49
CA GLU A 3 29.19 46.06 -5.62
C GLU A 3 28.80 45.63 -4.21
N VAL A 4 27.56 45.16 -4.06
CA VAL A 4 27.07 44.09 -3.18
C VAL A 4 25.54 44.26 -3.23
N GLU A 5 24.97 43.74 -4.30
CA GLU A 5 23.57 43.34 -4.32
C GLU A 5 23.50 41.93 -3.74
N ASN A 6 22.56 41.73 -2.79
CA ASN A 6 22.06 40.46 -2.24
C ASN A 6 23.00 39.63 -1.33
N PRO A 7 22.48 39.09 -0.20
CA PRO A 7 21.59 37.92 -0.29
C PRO A 7 20.54 37.88 0.84
N GLY A 8 19.32 38.33 0.59
CA GLY A 8 18.22 38.30 1.57
C GLY A 8 17.09 37.31 1.26
N GLN A 9 17.18 36.58 0.15
CA GLN A 9 16.11 35.67 -0.28
C GLN A 9 16.35 34.28 0.32
N PHE A 10 16.11 34.13 1.63
CA PHE A 10 16.03 32.84 2.28
C PHE A 10 14.79 32.12 1.73
N LYS A 11 15.01 31.27 0.72
CA LYS A 11 13.99 30.49 0.02
C LYS A 11 13.00 29.89 1.01
N SER A 12 11.74 30.32 0.92
CA SER A 12 10.60 29.68 1.55
C SER A 12 10.65 28.17 1.31
N LYS A 13 10.93 27.43 2.38
CA LYS A 13 10.94 25.97 2.41
C LYS A 13 9.49 25.50 2.33
N LYS A 14 8.91 25.53 1.13
CA LYS A 14 7.60 24.98 0.81
C LYS A 14 7.68 23.45 0.73
N ARG A 15 7.99 22.78 1.85
CA ARG A 15 8.14 21.30 1.96
C ARG A 15 7.09 20.68 2.87
N ASN A 16 5.81 20.75 2.51
CA ASN A 16 4.76 20.13 3.34
C ASN A 16 3.63 19.48 2.52
N THR A 17 3.37 19.95 1.30
CA THR A 17 2.34 19.35 0.44
C THR A 17 2.86 18.10 -0.29
N ASP A 18 4.12 18.12 -0.73
CA ASP A 18 4.71 17.03 -1.49
C ASP A 18 4.89 15.79 -0.60
N ASP A 19 5.32 15.95 0.65
CA ASP A 19 5.49 14.83 1.58
C ASP A 19 4.14 14.16 1.93
N LYS A 20 3.08 14.97 2.10
CA LYS A 20 1.71 14.46 2.30
C LYS A 20 1.17 13.73 1.06
N LEU A 21 1.49 14.23 -0.14
CA LEU A 21 1.11 13.63 -1.41
C LEU A 21 1.84 12.29 -1.65
N LEU A 22 3.13 12.21 -1.34
CA LEU A 22 3.93 11.00 -1.42
C LEU A 22 3.44 9.95 -0.43
N LEU A 23 3.12 10.36 0.80
CA LEU A 23 2.56 9.46 1.82
C LEU A 23 1.19 8.92 1.40
N ALA A 24 0.30 9.78 0.88
CA ALA A 24 -1.00 9.36 0.37
C ALA A 24 -0.86 8.37 -0.80
N ARG A 25 0.09 8.58 -1.70
CA ARG A 25 0.34 7.67 -2.84
C ARG A 25 0.87 6.30 -2.38
N SER A 26 1.74 6.26 -1.37
CA SER A 26 2.26 5.00 -0.81
C SER A 26 1.22 4.21 -0.02
N LEU A 27 0.34 4.90 0.73
CA LEU A 27 -0.75 4.26 1.47
C LEU A 27 -1.74 3.54 0.55
N ASN A 28 -2.04 4.12 -0.61
CA ASN A 28 -2.92 3.48 -1.60
C ASN A 28 -2.40 2.09 -2.00
N LEU A 29 -1.09 1.92 -2.21
CA LEU A 29 -0.48 0.62 -2.52
C LEU A 29 -0.62 -0.38 -1.38
N GLY A 30 -0.50 0.08 -0.12
CA GLY A 30 -0.69 -0.76 1.06
C GLY A 30 -2.08 -1.39 1.10
N TYR A 31 -3.13 -0.62 0.83
CA TYR A 31 -4.50 -1.13 0.79
C TYR A 31 -4.70 -2.23 -0.27
N TYR A 32 -4.11 -2.10 -1.46
CA TYR A 32 -4.21 -3.13 -2.51
C TYR A 32 -3.61 -4.48 -2.11
N LEU A 33 -2.61 -4.48 -1.23
CA LEU A 33 -1.97 -5.69 -0.72
C LEU A 33 -2.72 -6.28 0.47
N ILE A 34 -3.08 -5.41 1.42
CA ILE A 34 -3.63 -5.77 2.73
C ILE A 34 -5.06 -6.30 2.61
N ILE A 35 -5.92 -5.67 1.80
CA ILE A 35 -7.34 -6.05 1.67
C ILE A 35 -7.51 -7.52 1.25
N PRO A 36 -6.94 -8.00 0.14
CA PRO A 36 -7.10 -9.40 -0.27
C PRO A 36 -6.48 -10.41 0.71
N LEU A 37 -5.40 -10.05 1.41
CA LEU A 37 -4.81 -10.89 2.47
C LEU A 37 -5.76 -11.07 3.66
N LEU A 38 -6.28 -9.96 4.19
CA LEU A 38 -7.23 -9.99 5.30
C LEU A 38 -8.52 -10.71 4.91
N LEU A 39 -9.01 -10.47 3.69
CA LEU A 39 -10.20 -11.14 3.19
C LEU A 39 -10.00 -12.66 3.09
N GLY A 40 -8.89 -13.11 2.52
CA GLY A 40 -8.55 -14.53 2.47
C GLY A 40 -8.35 -15.16 3.85
N LEU A 41 -7.72 -14.44 4.78
CA LEU A 41 -7.51 -14.89 6.16
C LEU A 41 -8.82 -15.04 6.93
N PHE A 42 -9.66 -14.00 6.95
CA PHE A 42 -10.93 -14.01 7.68
C PHE A 42 -11.89 -15.05 7.11
N LEU A 43 -12.04 -15.10 5.78
CA LEU A 43 -12.90 -16.09 5.13
C LEU A 43 -12.36 -17.51 5.33
N GLY A 44 -11.04 -17.68 5.26
CA GLY A 44 -10.39 -18.97 5.49
C GLY A 44 -10.65 -19.52 6.89
N ILE A 45 -10.43 -18.71 7.93
CA ILE A 45 -10.74 -19.08 9.33
C ILE A 45 -12.23 -19.40 9.50
N TRP A 46 -13.11 -18.59 8.88
CA TRP A 46 -14.54 -18.78 8.99
C TRP A 46 -15.00 -20.08 8.32
N LEU A 47 -14.47 -20.41 7.14
CA LEU A 47 -14.73 -21.67 6.44
C LEU A 47 -14.18 -22.87 7.20
N ASP A 48 -12.93 -22.82 7.68
CA ASP A 48 -12.35 -23.93 8.45
C ASP A 48 -13.18 -24.26 9.69
N LYS A 49 -13.72 -23.23 10.37
CA LYS A 49 -14.64 -23.40 11.51
C LYS A 49 -16.00 -23.98 11.10
N LEU A 50 -16.53 -23.61 9.94
CA LEU A 50 -17.83 -24.09 9.46
C LEU A 50 -17.77 -25.57 9.07
N PHE A 51 -16.67 -26.00 8.46
CA PHE A 51 -16.49 -27.37 7.97
C PHE A 51 -15.73 -28.27 8.96
N SER A 52 -15.42 -27.79 10.18
CA SER A 52 -14.54 -28.46 11.15
C SER A 52 -13.27 -29.05 10.52
N SER A 53 -12.81 -28.39 9.46
CA SER A 53 -11.68 -28.85 8.67
C SER A 53 -10.41 -28.41 9.39
N GLN A 54 -9.37 -29.24 9.32
CA GLN A 54 -8.00 -28.77 9.57
C GLN A 54 -7.72 -27.51 8.74
N PRO A 55 -6.73 -26.66 9.07
CA PRO A 55 -6.57 -25.30 8.54
C PRO A 55 -6.23 -25.23 7.04
N PHE A 56 -7.07 -25.82 6.21
CA PHE A 56 -6.89 -26.12 4.80
C PHE A 56 -7.54 -25.02 3.97
N PHE A 57 -8.78 -24.62 4.32
CA PHE A 57 -9.42 -23.48 3.66
C PHE A 57 -8.70 -22.19 4.01
N LEU A 58 -8.17 -22.04 5.23
CA LEU A 58 -7.29 -20.92 5.56
C LEU A 58 -6.07 -20.89 4.66
N LEU A 59 -5.32 -21.99 4.52
CA LEU A 59 -4.14 -22.00 3.67
C LEU A 59 -4.49 -21.71 2.20
N LEU A 60 -5.58 -22.30 1.69
CA LEU A 60 -6.02 -22.11 0.31
C LEU A 60 -6.46 -20.67 0.04
N LEU A 61 -7.37 -20.12 0.85
CA LEU A 61 -7.85 -18.75 0.68
C LEU A 61 -6.77 -17.72 0.98
N PHE A 62 -5.89 -17.97 1.95
CA PHE A 62 -4.75 -17.10 2.21
C PHE A 62 -3.77 -17.09 1.03
N ALA A 63 -3.45 -18.25 0.45
CA ALA A 63 -2.63 -18.34 -0.74
C ALA A 63 -3.26 -17.59 -1.93
N LEU A 64 -4.57 -17.72 -2.14
CA LEU A 64 -5.30 -16.92 -3.14
C LEU A 64 -5.26 -15.42 -2.85
N GLY A 65 -5.33 -15.04 -1.57
CA GLY A 65 -5.15 -13.66 -1.12
C GLY A 65 -3.77 -13.12 -1.49
N VAL A 66 -2.71 -13.88 -1.20
CA VAL A 66 -1.32 -13.54 -1.57
C VAL A 66 -1.18 -13.37 -3.08
N VAL A 67 -1.65 -14.34 -3.87
CA VAL A 67 -1.59 -14.26 -5.35
C VAL A 67 -2.36 -13.04 -5.86
N SER A 68 -3.53 -12.75 -5.30
CA SER A 68 -4.33 -11.57 -5.66
C SER A 68 -3.63 -10.27 -5.29
N SER A 69 -2.94 -10.20 -4.15
CA SER A 69 -2.13 -9.03 -3.76
C SER A 69 -1.03 -8.77 -4.78
N PHE A 70 -0.28 -9.80 -5.18
CA PHE A 70 0.76 -9.67 -6.20
C PHE A 70 0.20 -9.32 -7.58
N TYR A 71 -0.94 -9.92 -7.96
CA TYR A 71 -1.60 -9.60 -9.22
C TYR A 71 -2.10 -8.15 -9.27
N ASN A 72 -2.70 -7.65 -8.18
CA ASN A 72 -3.09 -6.24 -8.06
C ASN A 72 -1.87 -5.32 -8.13
N LEU A 73 -0.78 -5.66 -7.45
CA LEU A 73 0.45 -4.89 -7.50
C LEU A 73 1.01 -4.84 -8.92
N TRP A 74 1.08 -5.98 -9.61
CA TRP A 74 1.55 -6.05 -11.00
C TRP A 74 0.67 -5.21 -11.93
N LYS A 75 -0.65 -5.27 -11.75
CA LYS A 75 -1.60 -4.44 -12.51
C LYS A 75 -1.37 -2.95 -12.27
N VAL A 76 -1.19 -2.53 -11.02
CA VAL A 76 -0.93 -1.11 -10.68
C VAL A 76 0.41 -0.63 -11.22
N VAL A 77 1.44 -1.47 -11.21
CA VAL A 77 2.77 -1.14 -11.75
C VAL A 77 2.74 -1.09 -13.28
N LYS A 78 2.08 -2.04 -13.95
CA LYS A 78 2.00 -2.12 -15.42
C LYS A 78 1.07 -1.05 -16.03
N MET A 79 0.02 -0.64 -15.33
CA MET A 79 -0.93 0.38 -15.80
C MET A 79 -0.44 1.83 -15.55
N LYS A 80 0.82 2.01 -15.20
CA LYS A 80 1.44 3.32 -15.00
C LYS A 80 2.47 3.60 -16.09
#